data_AF-A0A812IU17-F1
#
_entry.id   AF-A0A812IU17-F1
#
_cell.length_a   1.000
_cell.length_b   1.000
_cell.length_c   1.000
_cell.angle_alpha   90.00
_cell.angle_beta   90.00
_cell.angle_gamma   90.00
#
_symmetry.space_group_name_H-M   'P 1'
#
loop_
_entity.id
_entity.type
_entity.pdbx_description
1 polymer ?
#
loop_
_entity_poly.entity_id
_entity_poly.type
_entity_poly.pdbx_seq_one_letter_code
_entity_poly.pdbx_strand_id
1 'polypeptide(L)'
;MPAFLLVLVFGYLPLWTHCDVCEEDDLKVVFLQTQVRIASSTPALKPLGHSFYSTDPARSAAWWLRYSTSQPLPAASQSLLNLVGVAEAEEASAVQVRDSEGPAGQLYFLKVPSWRSPENLTMADFVKAAEMSWSTVMTRRQLYSPWTDFHVGHKMRTMKPRQFQEDDVPYQYYIPDPDLSRGWRIIRAYVPNTTWTVEWLAQFYDSEKEELNEAWQTQDPDHCRGQDDRDKRDTWWKSTFGVANASLAQDFAIKVLGAVPAGQPFPWPPRPDCLAAQWVTLPYDGEEWKALQMHFVENPVYSCTLHDLPELLRHQREFVQSHPDCINSFMLNSLVLETRSLDPFIRRLAETSTPHFVFKVSDVFALIFSFPGNEMVTLQIRSQHVSVVSPKPVRFCT
;
A
#
# COMPACT_ATOMS: atom_id res chain seq x y z
N MET A 1 -19.66 0.66 -66.37
CA MET A 1 -18.82 0.93 -65.18
C MET A 1 -19.68 1.68 -64.18
N PRO A 2 -20.19 1.05 -63.11
CA PRO A 2 -21.01 1.74 -62.13
C PRO A 2 -20.12 2.34 -61.03
N ALA A 3 -20.39 3.59 -60.69
CA ALA A 3 -19.77 4.29 -59.57
C ALA A 3 -20.39 3.81 -58.25
N PHE A 4 -19.56 3.33 -57.33
CA PHE A 4 -19.96 3.02 -55.96
C PHE A 4 -20.03 4.31 -55.15
N LEU A 5 -21.23 4.63 -54.64
CA LEU A 5 -21.48 5.72 -53.71
C LEU A 5 -21.27 5.19 -52.29
N LEU A 6 -20.21 5.67 -51.62
CA LEU A 6 -19.91 5.34 -50.23
C LEU A 6 -20.79 6.21 -49.31
N VAL A 7 -21.80 5.61 -48.67
CA VAL A 7 -22.63 6.29 -47.67
C VAL A 7 -21.98 6.13 -46.30
N LEU A 8 -21.38 7.21 -45.79
CA LEU A 8 -20.91 7.32 -44.40
C LEU A 8 -22.12 7.50 -43.48
N VAL A 9 -22.48 6.45 -42.76
CA VAL A 9 -23.47 6.51 -41.67
C VAL A 9 -22.75 7.00 -40.42
N PHE A 10 -22.88 8.29 -40.11
CA PHE A 10 -22.55 8.82 -38.78
C PHE A 10 -23.66 8.40 -37.81
N GLY A 11 -23.41 7.33 -37.06
CA GLY A 11 -24.21 6.99 -35.90
C GLY A 11 -24.05 8.06 -34.83
N TYR A 12 -25.09 8.85 -34.60
CA TYR A 12 -25.21 9.68 -33.40
C TYR A 12 -25.30 8.75 -32.18
N LEU A 13 -24.20 8.63 -31.44
CA LEU A 13 -24.24 8.10 -30.08
C LEU A 13 -24.93 9.15 -29.19
N PRO A 14 -25.91 8.75 -28.36
CA PRO A 14 -26.53 9.69 -27.43
C PRO A 14 -25.48 10.15 -26.41
N LEU A 15 -25.28 11.46 -26.33
CA LEU A 15 -24.62 12.13 -25.21
C LEU A 15 -25.46 11.87 -23.96
N TRP A 16 -25.09 10.85 -23.19
CA TRP A 16 -25.53 10.71 -21.81
C TRP A 16 -24.83 11.78 -20.98
N THR A 17 -25.55 12.85 -20.65
CA THR A 17 -25.13 13.82 -19.65
C THR A 17 -25.22 13.16 -18.26
N HIS A 18 -24.11 12.57 -17.81
CA HIS A 18 -23.86 12.20 -16.41
C HIS A 18 -23.50 13.46 -15.61
N CYS A 19 -24.49 14.31 -15.35
CA CYS A 19 -24.39 15.39 -14.38
C CYS A 19 -25.70 15.39 -13.61
N ASP A 20 -25.71 14.83 -12.39
CA ASP A 20 -26.65 15.13 -11.29
C ASP A 20 -26.63 14.09 -10.15
N VAL A 21 -25.69 13.14 -10.15
CA VAL A 21 -25.44 12.26 -9.00
C VAL A 21 -23.93 12.13 -8.87
N CYS A 22 -23.28 12.80 -7.91
CA CYS A 22 -21.98 12.37 -7.31
C CYS A 22 -21.34 13.34 -6.29
N GLU A 23 -21.71 14.63 -6.18
CA GLU A 23 -20.88 15.56 -5.38
C GLU A 23 -20.84 15.29 -3.86
N GLU A 24 -21.89 14.74 -3.24
CA GLU A 24 -21.87 14.47 -1.79
C GLU A 24 -21.17 13.16 -1.37
N ASP A 25 -21.01 12.21 -2.29
CA ASP A 25 -20.42 10.91 -1.97
C ASP A 25 -18.88 10.91 -2.05
N ASP A 26 -18.29 11.81 -2.85
CA ASP A 26 -16.83 11.93 -3.02
C ASP A 26 -16.11 12.45 -1.76
N LEU A 27 -16.84 13.10 -0.85
CA LEU A 27 -16.30 13.57 0.42
C LEU A 27 -16.25 12.49 1.49
N LYS A 28 -17.00 11.39 1.36
CA LYS A 28 -17.05 10.34 2.40
C LYS A 28 -15.73 9.58 2.46
N VAL A 29 -15.13 9.52 3.65
CA VAL A 29 -13.91 8.75 3.85
C VAL A 29 -14.21 7.26 3.89
N VAL A 30 -13.62 6.57 2.94
CA VAL A 30 -13.71 5.14 2.77
C VAL A 30 -12.28 4.61 2.60
N PHE A 31 -11.96 3.48 3.24
CA PHE A 31 -10.60 2.95 3.14
C PHE A 31 -10.58 1.43 3.30
N LEU A 32 -9.51 0.86 2.77
CA LEU A 32 -9.21 -0.56 2.85
C LEU A 32 -8.12 -0.77 3.88
N GLN A 33 -8.38 -1.55 4.92
CA GLN A 33 -7.34 -2.00 5.82
C GLN A 33 -6.97 -3.46 5.56
N THR A 34 -5.73 -3.68 5.14
CA THR A 34 -5.15 -5.03 5.18
C THR A 34 -4.67 -5.32 6.60
N GLN A 35 -5.00 -6.50 7.13
CA GLN A 35 -4.44 -7.03 8.37
C GLN A 35 -3.63 -8.29 8.03
N VAL A 36 -2.47 -8.46 8.67
CA VAL A 36 -1.84 -9.78 8.67
C VAL A 36 -1.55 -10.17 10.09
N ARG A 37 -2.00 -11.38 10.40
CA ARG A 37 -1.68 -12.04 11.65
C ARG A 37 -0.44 -12.87 11.43
N ILE A 38 0.72 -12.26 11.63
CA ILE A 38 1.96 -13.03 11.73
C ILE A 38 1.97 -13.66 13.13
N ALA A 39 1.97 -14.98 13.19
CA ALA A 39 2.21 -15.72 14.43
C ALA A 39 3.66 -15.48 14.85
N SER A 40 3.88 -14.54 15.77
CA SER A 40 5.22 -14.19 16.25
C SER A 40 5.22 -14.12 17.77
N SER A 41 6.25 -14.71 18.37
CA SER A 41 6.64 -14.46 19.76
C SER A 41 7.10 -13.02 19.89
N THR A 42 6.36 -12.23 20.68
CA THR A 42 6.52 -10.78 20.97
C THR A 42 7.81 -10.12 20.47
N PRO A 43 7.83 -9.54 19.26
CA PRO A 43 8.91 -8.65 18.82
C PRO A 43 8.77 -7.26 19.45
N ALA A 44 9.82 -6.44 19.37
CA ALA A 44 9.78 -5.03 19.75
C ALA A 44 8.78 -4.21 18.90
N LEU A 45 8.63 -4.54 17.61
CA LEU A 45 7.59 -4.02 16.71
C LEU A 45 6.97 -5.18 15.92
N LYS A 46 5.68 -5.45 16.16
CA LYS A 46 4.93 -6.49 15.45
C LYS A 46 4.04 -5.85 14.38
N PRO A 47 4.14 -6.26 13.09
CA PRO A 47 3.22 -5.76 12.09
C PRO A 47 1.79 -6.27 12.35
N LEU A 48 0.82 -5.36 12.26
CA LEU A 48 -0.61 -5.68 12.36
C LEU A 48 -1.32 -5.54 11.02
N GLY A 49 -1.08 -4.46 10.28
CA GLY A 49 -1.83 -4.16 9.06
C GLY A 49 -1.28 -2.98 8.26
N HIS A 50 -1.66 -2.85 7.00
CA HIS A 50 -1.44 -1.65 6.18
C HIS A 50 -2.80 -1.18 5.69
N SER A 51 -3.14 0.06 6.01
CA SER A 51 -4.34 0.72 5.52
C SER A 51 -4.03 1.51 4.26
N PHE A 52 -4.92 1.46 3.27
CA PHE A 52 -4.86 2.14 1.98
C PHE A 52 -6.19 2.86 1.71
N TYR A 53 -6.20 3.90 0.88
CA TYR A 53 -7.46 4.54 0.50
C TYR A 53 -8.29 3.61 -0.38
N SER A 54 -9.62 3.73 -0.29
CA SER A 54 -10.53 3.02 -1.19
C SER A 54 -11.79 3.84 -1.44
N THR A 55 -12.27 3.87 -2.68
CA THR A 55 -13.59 4.46 -3.00
C THR A 55 -14.70 3.41 -3.05
N ASP A 56 -14.35 2.13 -3.18
CA ASP A 56 -15.31 1.03 -3.23
C ASP A 56 -14.74 -0.22 -2.54
N PRO A 57 -14.94 -0.35 -1.21
CA PRO A 57 -14.41 -1.46 -0.45
C PRO A 57 -15.06 -2.80 -0.84
N ALA A 58 -16.32 -2.78 -1.28
CA ALA A 58 -17.03 -4.00 -1.67
C ALA A 58 -16.46 -4.57 -2.98
N ARG A 59 -16.22 -3.70 -3.98
CA ARG A 59 -15.58 -4.12 -5.24
C ARG A 59 -14.14 -4.56 -5.04
N SER A 60 -13.40 -3.87 -4.18
CA SER A 60 -12.04 -4.26 -3.79
C SER A 60 -12.02 -5.66 -3.14
N ALA A 61 -12.97 -5.96 -2.26
CA ALA A 61 -13.12 -7.28 -1.64
C ALA A 61 -13.48 -8.37 -2.66
N ALA A 62 -14.42 -8.08 -3.57
CA ALA A 62 -14.83 -8.99 -4.63
C ALA A 62 -13.66 -9.34 -5.56
N TRP A 63 -12.78 -8.37 -5.85
CA TRP A 63 -11.55 -8.61 -6.61
C TRP A 63 -10.65 -9.63 -5.91
N TRP A 64 -10.43 -9.50 -4.60
CA TRP A 64 -9.65 -10.46 -3.83
C TRP A 64 -10.26 -11.87 -3.84
N LEU A 65 -11.58 -11.98 -3.64
CA LEU A 65 -12.27 -13.27 -3.69
C LEU A 65 -12.12 -13.97 -5.05
N ARG A 66 -12.14 -13.21 -6.14
CA ARG A 66 -12.03 -13.73 -7.50
C ARG A 66 -10.61 -14.16 -7.84
N TYR A 67 -9.64 -13.30 -7.58
CA TYR A 67 -8.29 -13.41 -8.14
C TYR A 67 -7.22 -13.94 -7.19
N SER A 68 -7.60 -14.22 -5.94
CA SER A 68 -6.74 -14.86 -4.96
C SER A 68 -7.41 -16.09 -4.36
N THR A 69 -6.67 -16.84 -3.56
CA THR A 69 -7.17 -17.93 -2.69
C THR A 69 -8.06 -17.46 -1.54
N SER A 70 -8.49 -16.20 -1.55
CA SER A 70 -9.34 -15.62 -0.52
C SER A 70 -10.72 -16.27 -0.44
N GLN A 71 -11.25 -16.31 0.76
CA GLN A 71 -12.65 -16.65 1.05
C GLN A 71 -13.28 -15.54 1.90
N PRO A 72 -14.62 -15.37 1.89
CA PRO A 72 -15.29 -14.42 2.76
C PRO A 72 -14.96 -14.75 4.23
N LEU A 73 -14.60 -13.73 5.00
CA LEU A 73 -14.47 -13.87 6.45
C LEU A 73 -15.86 -13.63 7.06
N PRO A 74 -16.33 -14.47 8.00
CA PRO A 74 -17.54 -14.15 8.75
C PRO A 74 -17.40 -12.78 9.40
N ALA A 75 -18.50 -12.02 9.45
CA ALA A 75 -18.51 -10.67 10.03
C ALA A 75 -17.73 -10.64 11.33
N ALA A 76 -16.72 -9.79 11.38
CA ALA A 76 -15.78 -9.80 12.47
C ALA A 76 -16.44 -9.36 13.78
N SER A 77 -15.97 -9.88 14.90
CA SER A 77 -16.31 -9.27 16.18
C SER A 77 -15.78 -7.83 16.19
N GLN A 78 -16.55 -6.90 16.77
CA GLN A 78 -16.24 -5.46 16.86
C GLN A 78 -14.83 -5.17 17.41
N SER A 79 -14.24 -6.10 18.16
CA SER A 79 -12.85 -6.06 18.64
C SER A 79 -11.79 -6.05 17.51
N LEU A 80 -12.12 -6.56 16.32
CA LEU A 80 -11.24 -6.57 15.15
C LEU A 80 -11.31 -5.25 14.37
N LEU A 81 -12.47 -4.58 14.34
CA LEU A 81 -12.65 -3.30 13.63
C LEU A 81 -11.85 -2.14 14.26
N ASN A 82 -11.41 -2.30 15.50
CA ASN A 82 -10.53 -1.33 16.16
C ASN A 82 -9.12 -1.25 15.54
N LEU A 83 -8.78 -2.09 14.55
CA LEU A 83 -7.48 -2.14 13.87
C LEU A 83 -7.05 -0.87 13.13
N VAL A 84 -7.96 0.07 12.85
CA VAL A 84 -7.62 1.39 12.27
C VAL A 84 -7.45 2.46 13.34
N GLY A 85 -7.99 2.21 14.54
CA GLY A 85 -7.94 3.19 15.59
C GLY A 85 -9.13 4.13 15.57
N VAL A 86 -10.17 3.75 14.83
CA VAL A 86 -11.34 4.57 14.60
C VAL A 86 -12.53 3.81 15.18
N ALA A 87 -13.05 4.29 16.30
CA ALA A 87 -14.17 3.66 16.99
C ALA A 87 -15.46 3.63 16.15
N GLU A 88 -15.56 4.53 15.17
CA GLU A 88 -16.72 4.71 14.29
C GLU A 88 -16.56 3.96 12.95
N ALA A 89 -15.52 3.13 12.79
CA ALA A 89 -15.35 2.34 11.58
C ALA A 89 -16.37 1.20 11.50
N GLU A 90 -16.99 1.08 10.33
CA GLU A 90 -17.94 0.04 9.98
C GLU A 90 -17.32 -0.93 8.97
N GLU A 91 -17.52 -2.24 9.17
CA GLU A 91 -17.11 -3.26 8.19
C GLU A 91 -18.05 -3.24 6.98
N ALA A 92 -17.50 -2.96 5.80
CA ALA A 92 -18.22 -3.15 4.54
C ALA A 92 -18.02 -4.57 3.99
N SER A 93 -16.82 -5.14 4.16
CA SER A 93 -16.52 -6.52 3.80
C SER A 93 -15.25 -7.02 4.52
N ALA A 94 -15.04 -8.32 4.56
CA ALA A 94 -13.80 -8.91 5.04
C ALA A 94 -13.49 -10.22 4.29
N VAL A 95 -12.20 -10.46 4.02
CA VAL A 95 -11.74 -11.68 3.34
C VAL A 95 -10.54 -12.29 4.06
N GLN A 96 -10.48 -13.61 4.09
CA GLN A 96 -9.36 -14.39 4.58
C GLN A 96 -8.55 -14.90 3.38
N VAL A 97 -7.35 -14.36 3.18
CA VAL A 97 -6.36 -14.92 2.26
C VAL A 97 -5.82 -16.21 2.87
N ARG A 98 -5.74 -17.28 2.08
CA ARG A 98 -5.23 -18.58 2.50
C ARG A 98 -4.07 -19.01 1.63
N ASP A 99 -3.23 -19.88 2.16
CA ASP A 99 -2.26 -20.60 1.36
C ASP A 99 -2.29 -22.10 1.70
N SER A 100 -1.38 -22.86 1.13
CA SER A 100 -1.28 -24.31 1.34
C SER A 100 -1.01 -24.70 2.80
N GLU A 101 -0.48 -23.79 3.62
CA GLU A 101 -0.15 -24.02 5.04
C GLU A 101 -1.24 -23.50 5.99
N GLY A 102 -2.17 -22.67 5.51
CA GLY A 102 -3.31 -22.19 6.30
C GLY A 102 -3.71 -20.75 6.02
N PRO A 103 -4.27 -20.03 7.00
CA PRO A 103 -4.54 -18.60 6.90
C PRO A 103 -3.26 -17.79 6.65
N ALA A 104 -3.19 -17.05 5.55
CA ALA A 104 -2.03 -16.24 5.16
C ALA A 104 -2.19 -14.75 5.53
N GLY A 105 -3.42 -14.23 5.56
CA GLY A 105 -3.71 -12.83 5.88
C GLY A 105 -5.21 -12.53 5.89
N GLN A 106 -5.63 -11.44 6.53
CA GLN A 106 -7.04 -11.02 6.64
C GLN A 106 -7.20 -9.60 6.12
N LEU A 107 -8.04 -9.34 5.14
CA LEU A 107 -8.26 -7.98 4.64
C LEU A 107 -9.64 -7.51 5.09
N TYR A 108 -9.70 -6.33 5.69
CA TYR A 108 -10.90 -5.68 6.18
C TYR A 108 -11.16 -4.43 5.32
N PHE A 109 -12.36 -4.36 4.77
CA PHE A 109 -12.78 -3.31 3.87
C PHE A 109 -13.73 -2.42 4.67
N LEU A 110 -13.30 -1.22 5.03
CA LEU A 110 -13.91 -0.42 6.09
C LEU A 110 -14.49 0.89 5.55
N LYS A 111 -15.48 1.42 6.25
CA LYS A 111 -16.06 2.75 6.01
C LYS A 111 -16.04 3.54 7.30
N VAL A 112 -15.82 4.84 7.22
CA VAL A 112 -16.00 5.74 8.37
C VAL A 112 -16.96 6.85 7.97
N PRO A 113 -18.28 6.63 8.12
CA PRO A 113 -19.30 7.51 7.55
C PRO A 113 -19.27 8.95 8.05
N SER A 114 -18.70 9.19 9.23
CA SER A 114 -18.59 10.51 9.87
C SER A 114 -17.41 11.34 9.36
N TRP A 115 -16.44 10.71 8.69
CA TRP A 115 -15.20 11.38 8.29
C TRP A 115 -15.31 11.93 6.88
N ARG A 116 -14.69 13.08 6.65
CA ARG A 116 -14.71 13.80 5.38
C ARG A 116 -13.30 14.10 4.91
N SER A 117 -13.03 13.97 3.62
CA SER A 117 -11.77 14.52 3.11
C SER A 117 -11.82 16.05 3.05
N PRO A 118 -10.65 16.72 3.00
CA PRO A 118 -10.59 18.14 2.67
C PRO A 118 -11.36 18.44 1.37
N GLU A 119 -12.09 19.55 1.31
CA GLU A 119 -12.93 19.89 0.15
C GLU A 119 -12.13 20.06 -1.15
N ASN A 120 -10.86 20.46 -1.06
CA ASN A 120 -10.01 20.76 -2.23
C ASN A 120 -9.15 19.57 -2.70
N LEU A 121 -9.05 18.51 -1.90
CA LEU A 121 -8.22 17.35 -2.19
C LEU A 121 -8.75 16.15 -1.42
N THR A 122 -9.25 15.15 -2.13
CA THR A 122 -9.94 14.00 -1.54
C THR A 122 -9.15 12.70 -1.65
N MET A 123 -9.52 11.69 -0.86
CA MET A 123 -9.03 10.34 -1.08
C MET A 123 -9.39 9.80 -2.47
N ALA A 124 -10.56 10.19 -3.01
CA ALA A 124 -11.03 9.76 -4.32
C ALA A 124 -10.11 10.26 -5.44
N ASP A 125 -9.58 11.48 -5.31
CA ASP A 125 -8.61 12.03 -6.25
C ASP A 125 -7.34 11.17 -6.33
N PHE A 126 -6.87 10.66 -5.19
CA PHE A 126 -5.71 9.78 -5.13
C PHE A 126 -5.97 8.37 -5.65
N VAL A 127 -7.16 7.82 -5.39
CA VAL A 127 -7.56 6.53 -5.99
C VAL A 127 -7.60 6.66 -7.52
N LYS A 128 -8.14 7.77 -8.03
CA LYS A 128 -8.16 8.06 -9.47
C LYS A 128 -6.75 8.27 -10.03
N ALA A 129 -5.88 8.97 -9.31
CA ALA A 129 -4.48 9.12 -9.68
C ALA A 129 -3.76 7.77 -9.79
N ALA A 130 -3.98 6.87 -8.82
CA ALA A 130 -3.43 5.53 -8.83
C ALA A 130 -3.95 4.70 -10.01
N GLU A 131 -5.25 4.75 -10.30
CA GLU A 131 -5.85 4.07 -11.46
C GLU A 131 -5.28 4.58 -12.79
N MET A 132 -5.23 5.91 -12.98
CA MET A 132 -4.66 6.52 -14.18
C MET A 132 -3.19 6.14 -14.36
N SER A 133 -2.43 6.14 -13.27
CA SER A 133 -1.03 5.77 -13.30
C SER A 133 -0.81 4.28 -13.54
N TRP A 134 -1.70 3.42 -13.06
CA TRP A 134 -1.68 2.01 -13.44
C TRP A 134 -1.95 1.83 -14.94
N SER A 135 -2.91 2.59 -15.49
CA SER A 135 -3.21 2.56 -16.92
C SER A 135 -2.01 2.99 -17.79
N THR A 136 -1.20 3.97 -17.37
CA THR A 136 0.03 4.33 -18.09
C THR A 136 1.08 3.21 -18.08
N VAL A 137 1.17 2.46 -16.99
CA VAL A 137 2.03 1.26 -16.90
C VAL A 137 1.52 0.16 -17.83
N MET A 138 0.22 -0.14 -17.80
CA MET A 138 -0.38 -1.19 -18.63
C MET A 138 -0.33 -0.86 -20.14
N THR A 139 -0.40 0.42 -20.50
CA THR A 139 -0.24 0.89 -21.89
C THR A 139 1.23 1.07 -22.30
N ARG A 140 2.18 0.69 -21.44
CA ARG A 140 3.64 0.76 -21.68
C ARG A 140 4.16 2.17 -21.96
N ARG A 141 3.42 3.21 -21.54
CA ARG A 141 3.87 4.61 -21.61
C ARG A 141 4.88 4.92 -20.51
N GLN A 142 4.80 4.18 -19.41
CA GLN A 142 5.75 4.20 -18.30
C GLN A 142 6.02 2.76 -17.87
N LEU A 143 7.22 2.46 -17.39
CA LEU A 143 7.53 1.14 -16.82
C LEU A 143 7.05 1.01 -15.37
N TYR A 144 6.80 2.16 -14.73
CA TYR A 144 6.63 2.25 -13.30
C TYR A 144 5.83 3.49 -12.89
N SER A 145 5.26 3.47 -11.69
CA SER A 145 4.47 4.56 -11.10
C SER A 145 4.78 4.78 -9.62
N PRO A 146 4.73 6.02 -9.09
CA PRO A 146 4.80 6.25 -7.65
C PRO A 146 3.66 5.56 -6.89
N TRP A 147 2.48 5.45 -7.50
CA TRP A 147 1.34 4.76 -6.91
C TRP A 147 1.52 3.24 -6.90
N THR A 148 2.33 2.70 -7.83
CA THR A 148 2.71 1.28 -7.78
C THR A 148 3.66 0.95 -6.63
N ASP A 149 4.33 1.95 -6.02
CA ASP A 149 5.18 1.76 -4.83
C ASP A 149 4.38 1.70 -3.53
N PHE A 150 3.06 1.92 -3.52
CA PHE A 150 2.22 1.65 -2.34
C PHE A 150 1.72 0.22 -2.35
N HIS A 151 2.66 -0.71 -2.19
CA HIS A 151 2.36 -2.13 -2.24
C HIS A 151 2.86 -2.93 -1.04
N VAL A 152 2.29 -4.12 -0.95
CA VAL A 152 2.73 -5.17 -0.04
C VAL A 152 3.07 -6.42 -0.83
N GLY A 153 4.08 -7.15 -0.37
CA GLY A 153 4.48 -8.42 -0.97
C GLY A 153 3.54 -9.57 -0.57
N HIS A 154 3.14 -10.42 -1.50
CA HIS A 154 2.34 -11.63 -1.26
C HIS A 154 3.03 -12.88 -1.83
N LYS A 155 2.80 -14.05 -1.21
CA LYS A 155 3.30 -15.32 -1.74
C LYS A 155 2.54 -15.69 -3.00
N MET A 156 3.23 -16.13 -4.05
CA MET A 156 2.63 -16.54 -5.32
C MET A 156 1.48 -17.55 -5.17
N ARG A 157 1.61 -18.50 -4.24
CA ARG A 157 0.59 -19.50 -3.91
C ARG A 157 -0.77 -18.93 -3.45
N THR A 158 -0.86 -17.62 -3.23
CA THR A 158 -2.12 -16.92 -2.92
C THR A 158 -2.82 -16.34 -4.14
N MET A 159 -2.16 -16.29 -5.30
CA MET A 159 -2.73 -15.80 -6.57
C MET A 159 -3.50 -16.92 -7.29
N LYS A 160 -4.47 -16.54 -8.14
CA LYS A 160 -5.10 -17.44 -9.13
C LYS A 160 -4.72 -17.03 -10.57
N PRO A 161 -3.54 -17.42 -11.08
CA PRO A 161 -3.01 -16.96 -12.37
C PRO A 161 -3.96 -17.19 -13.54
N ARG A 162 -4.55 -18.38 -13.61
CA ARG A 162 -5.52 -18.75 -14.64
C ARG A 162 -6.72 -17.80 -14.69
N GLN A 163 -7.25 -17.40 -13.53
CA GLN A 163 -8.40 -16.48 -13.46
C GLN A 163 -8.02 -15.09 -13.97
N PHE A 164 -6.81 -14.60 -13.69
CA PHE A 164 -6.32 -13.34 -14.24
C PHE A 164 -6.33 -13.34 -15.77
N GLN A 165 -5.90 -14.44 -16.38
CA GLN A 165 -5.84 -14.58 -17.84
C GLN A 165 -7.20 -14.75 -18.48
N GLU A 166 -8.05 -15.61 -17.91
CA GLU A 166 -9.41 -15.85 -18.40
C GLU A 166 -10.25 -14.56 -18.41
N ASP A 167 -10.00 -13.67 -17.43
CA ASP A 167 -10.69 -12.39 -17.29
C ASP A 167 -9.95 -11.19 -17.90
N ASP A 168 -8.81 -11.42 -18.58
CA ASP A 168 -7.98 -10.37 -19.21
C ASP A 168 -7.58 -9.24 -18.23
N VAL A 169 -7.31 -9.60 -16.97
CA VAL A 169 -6.98 -8.63 -15.92
C VAL A 169 -5.60 -8.02 -16.21
N PRO A 170 -5.46 -6.68 -16.27
CA PRO A 170 -4.16 -6.07 -16.47
C PRO A 170 -3.23 -6.30 -15.27
N TYR A 171 -2.07 -6.93 -15.52
CA TYR A 171 -0.98 -7.11 -14.55
C TYR A 171 0.37 -6.82 -15.19
N GLN A 172 1.32 -6.35 -14.38
CA GLN A 172 2.73 -6.28 -14.75
C GLN A 172 3.38 -7.64 -14.48
N TYR A 173 4.13 -8.17 -15.44
CA TYR A 173 4.88 -9.42 -15.28
C TYR A 173 6.30 -9.23 -15.80
N TYR A 174 7.30 -9.42 -14.94
CA TYR A 174 8.69 -9.23 -15.35
C TYR A 174 9.67 -10.10 -14.57
N ILE A 175 10.89 -10.17 -15.12
CA ILE A 175 12.01 -10.96 -14.61
C ILE A 175 13.07 -9.95 -14.13
N PRO A 176 13.29 -9.78 -12.81
CA PRO A 176 14.16 -8.74 -12.29
C PRO A 176 15.66 -8.92 -12.60
N ASP A 177 16.07 -10.12 -13.03
CA ASP A 177 17.40 -10.38 -13.58
C ASP A 177 17.35 -11.70 -14.38
N PRO A 178 17.61 -11.69 -15.70
CA PRO A 178 17.59 -12.90 -16.53
C PRO A 178 18.77 -13.86 -16.24
N ASP A 179 19.86 -13.38 -15.65
CA ASP A 179 21.04 -14.17 -15.29
C ASP A 179 20.90 -14.81 -13.88
N LEU A 180 19.88 -14.42 -13.10
CA LEU A 180 19.54 -15.14 -11.87
C LEU A 180 19.00 -16.53 -12.21
N SER A 181 19.85 -17.53 -11.98
CA SER A 181 19.60 -18.98 -12.10
C SER A 181 18.40 -19.53 -11.32
N ARG A 182 17.67 -18.69 -10.58
CA ARG A 182 16.58 -19.06 -9.68
C ARG A 182 15.17 -18.87 -10.23
N GLY A 183 15.03 -18.33 -11.45
CA GLY A 183 13.72 -18.29 -12.13
C GLY A 183 12.67 -17.40 -11.45
N TRP A 184 13.10 -16.40 -10.68
CA TRP A 184 12.19 -15.46 -10.02
C TRP A 184 11.39 -14.66 -11.04
N ARG A 185 10.15 -14.37 -10.69
CA ARG A 185 9.24 -13.51 -11.44
C ARG A 185 8.49 -12.64 -10.47
N ILE A 186 8.22 -11.41 -10.90
CA ILE A 186 7.41 -10.47 -10.16
C ILE A 186 6.13 -10.24 -10.95
N ILE A 187 4.99 -10.41 -10.27
CA ILE A 187 3.68 -10.07 -10.79
C ILE A 187 3.12 -8.95 -9.94
N ARG A 188 2.71 -7.85 -10.56
CA ARG A 188 2.00 -6.78 -9.87
C ARG A 188 0.62 -6.58 -10.47
N ALA A 189 -0.36 -6.38 -9.61
CA ALA A 189 -1.70 -5.99 -10.05
C ALA A 189 -2.23 -4.84 -9.19
N TYR A 190 -2.97 -3.96 -9.84
CA TYR A 190 -3.74 -2.93 -9.16
C TYR A 190 -5.01 -3.51 -8.55
N VAL A 191 -5.26 -3.19 -7.29
CA VAL A 191 -6.53 -3.50 -6.63
C VAL A 191 -7.52 -2.38 -6.99
N PRO A 192 -8.60 -2.66 -7.71
CA PRO A 192 -9.53 -1.64 -8.20
C PRO A 192 -10.06 -0.76 -7.08
N ASN A 193 -10.28 0.53 -7.38
CA ASN A 193 -10.86 1.49 -6.44
C ASN A 193 -10.03 1.67 -5.16
N THR A 194 -8.72 1.51 -5.24
CA THR A 194 -7.81 1.75 -4.11
C THR A 194 -6.56 2.52 -4.54
N THR A 195 -5.71 2.90 -3.59
CA THR A 195 -4.31 3.28 -3.87
C THR A 195 -3.34 2.11 -3.71
N TRP A 196 -3.85 0.88 -3.68
CA TRP A 196 -3.09 -0.31 -3.38
C TRP A 196 -2.76 -1.10 -4.65
N THR A 197 -1.49 -1.43 -4.80
CA THR A 197 -1.03 -2.49 -5.71
C THR A 197 -0.53 -3.68 -4.90
N VAL A 198 -0.81 -4.89 -5.36
CA VAL A 198 -0.27 -6.11 -4.76
C VAL A 198 0.87 -6.63 -5.62
N GLU A 199 1.96 -7.04 -4.97
CA GLU A 199 3.10 -7.68 -5.63
C GLU A 199 3.20 -9.14 -5.19
N TRP A 200 3.11 -10.08 -6.12
CA TRP A 200 3.48 -11.47 -5.88
C TRP A 200 4.91 -11.73 -6.31
N LEU A 201 5.66 -12.31 -5.39
CA LEU A 201 6.98 -12.84 -5.68
C LEU A 201 6.84 -14.35 -5.92
N ALA A 202 7.23 -14.77 -7.12
CA ALA A 202 7.07 -16.14 -7.56
C ALA A 202 8.43 -16.75 -7.89
N GLN A 203 8.70 -17.89 -7.26
CA GLN A 203 9.70 -18.82 -7.74
C GLN A 203 8.95 -19.87 -8.55
N PHE A 204 9.02 -19.78 -9.87
CA PHE A 204 8.30 -20.72 -10.73
C PHE A 204 9.05 -22.04 -10.85
N TYR A 205 8.40 -23.13 -10.43
CA TYR A 205 8.76 -24.45 -10.92
C TYR A 205 8.26 -24.60 -12.36
N ASP A 206 8.90 -25.44 -13.19
CA ASP A 206 8.62 -25.50 -14.64
C ASP A 206 7.15 -25.74 -14.98
N SER A 207 6.40 -26.46 -14.14
CA SER A 207 4.95 -26.71 -14.31
C SER A 207 4.07 -25.47 -14.14
N GLU A 208 4.51 -24.46 -13.37
CA GLU A 208 3.74 -23.25 -13.12
C GLU A 208 4.01 -22.16 -14.18
N LYS A 209 5.11 -22.29 -14.94
CA LYS A 209 5.44 -21.37 -16.04
C LYS A 209 4.41 -21.45 -17.17
N GLU A 210 3.84 -22.63 -17.39
CA GLU A 210 2.81 -22.85 -18.42
C GLU A 210 1.50 -22.09 -18.12
N GLU A 211 1.24 -21.76 -16.85
CA GLU A 211 0.04 -21.02 -16.44
C GLU A 211 0.17 -19.51 -16.64
N LEU A 212 1.35 -18.97 -16.92
CA LEU A 212 1.56 -17.55 -17.21
C LEU A 212 1.99 -17.33 -18.64
N ASN A 213 1.14 -16.65 -19.42
CA ASN A 213 1.43 -16.29 -20.79
C ASN A 213 2.57 -15.27 -20.84
N GLU A 214 3.76 -15.71 -21.24
CA GLU A 214 4.95 -14.86 -21.40
C GLU A 214 4.75 -13.72 -22.42
N ALA A 215 3.74 -13.78 -23.30
CA ALA A 215 3.39 -12.66 -24.18
C ALA A 215 3.01 -11.38 -23.40
N TRP A 216 2.66 -11.52 -22.12
CA TRP A 216 2.33 -10.44 -21.20
C TRP A 216 3.54 -9.87 -20.46
N GLN A 217 4.75 -10.36 -20.77
CA GLN A 217 5.98 -9.84 -20.18
C GLN A 217 6.16 -8.36 -20.51
N THR A 218 6.29 -7.59 -19.45
CA THR A 218 6.67 -6.17 -19.49
C THR A 218 8.18 -6.05 -19.39
N GLN A 219 8.73 -4.98 -19.96
CA GLN A 219 10.13 -4.63 -19.73
C GLN A 219 10.38 -4.49 -18.23
N ASP A 220 11.53 -4.99 -17.78
CA ASP A 220 11.90 -5.03 -16.37
C ASP A 220 12.13 -3.61 -15.81
N PRO A 221 11.24 -3.12 -14.93
CA PRO A 221 11.48 -1.84 -14.26
C PRO A 221 12.63 -1.92 -13.25
N ASP A 222 12.98 -3.12 -12.80
CA ASP A 222 14.00 -3.37 -11.79
C ASP A 222 15.35 -3.74 -12.42
N HIS A 223 15.61 -3.47 -13.71
CA HIS A 223 16.80 -3.95 -14.44
C HIS A 223 18.16 -3.56 -13.82
N CYS A 224 18.19 -2.58 -12.91
CA CYS A 224 19.39 -2.22 -12.15
C CYS A 224 19.54 -2.98 -10.82
N ARG A 225 18.61 -3.88 -10.51
CA ARG A 225 18.58 -4.65 -9.28
C ARG A 225 19.69 -5.71 -9.34
N GLY A 226 20.64 -5.61 -8.43
CA GLY A 226 21.64 -6.64 -8.18
C GLY A 226 21.05 -7.87 -7.51
N GLN A 227 21.91 -8.87 -7.29
CA GLN A 227 21.50 -10.13 -6.67
C GLN A 227 20.87 -9.90 -5.30
N ASP A 228 19.74 -10.57 -5.09
CA ASP A 228 18.99 -10.58 -3.85
C ASP A 228 18.90 -12.02 -3.35
N ASP A 229 19.56 -12.32 -2.24
CA ASP A 229 19.75 -13.68 -1.72
C ASP A 229 18.59 -14.17 -0.81
N ARG A 230 17.48 -13.42 -0.76
CA ARG A 230 16.48 -13.55 0.31
C ARG A 230 15.33 -14.50 -0.05
N ASP A 231 15.66 -15.72 -0.47
CA ASP A 231 14.76 -16.75 -1.01
C ASP A 231 13.60 -17.26 -0.10
N LYS A 232 13.48 -16.79 1.15
CA LYS A 232 12.60 -17.40 2.17
C LYS A 232 11.55 -16.45 2.75
N ARG A 233 10.88 -15.63 1.94
CA ARG A 233 9.97 -14.59 2.48
C ARG A 233 8.56 -15.10 2.81
N ASP A 234 8.01 -14.59 3.92
CA ASP A 234 6.62 -14.86 4.34
C ASP A 234 5.59 -14.06 3.53
N THR A 235 4.28 -14.30 3.72
CA THR A 235 3.24 -13.44 3.12
C THR A 235 3.29 -12.10 3.84
N TRP A 236 3.44 -11.01 3.09
CA TRP A 236 3.66 -9.65 3.59
C TRP A 236 4.98 -9.43 4.35
N TRP A 237 6.08 -9.69 3.64
CA TRP A 237 7.45 -9.46 4.13
C TRP A 237 7.95 -8.03 3.94
N LYS A 238 7.24 -7.21 3.15
CA LYS A 238 7.62 -5.82 2.87
C LYS A 238 6.42 -4.89 2.81
N SER A 239 6.64 -3.64 3.20
CA SER A 239 5.79 -2.50 2.85
C SER A 239 6.62 -1.51 2.06
N THR A 240 6.18 -1.21 0.85
CA THR A 240 6.86 -0.25 -0.03
C THR A 240 6.16 1.10 0.06
N PHE A 241 6.94 2.17 -0.07
CA PHE A 241 6.48 3.54 -0.07
C PHE A 241 7.22 4.33 -1.14
N GLY A 242 6.48 5.06 -1.99
CA GLY A 242 7.06 6.12 -2.81
C GLY A 242 7.43 7.30 -1.93
N VAL A 243 8.68 7.76 -2.02
CA VAL A 243 9.22 8.84 -1.17
C VAL A 243 9.94 9.90 -1.99
N ALA A 244 10.03 11.12 -1.44
CA ALA A 244 10.83 12.18 -2.06
C ALA A 244 12.33 12.07 -1.74
N ASN A 245 12.69 11.44 -0.61
CA ASN A 245 14.07 11.22 -0.22
C ASN A 245 14.23 9.91 0.54
N ALA A 246 14.78 8.89 -0.13
CA ALA A 246 14.90 7.54 0.43
C ALA A 246 15.91 7.44 1.59
N SER A 247 17.04 8.16 1.52
CA SER A 247 18.00 8.21 2.63
C SER A 247 17.40 8.84 3.89
N LEU A 248 16.69 9.96 3.76
CA LEU A 248 16.04 10.61 4.89
C LEU A 248 14.99 9.71 5.55
N ALA A 249 14.22 8.96 4.76
CA ALA A 249 13.25 8.00 5.27
C ALA A 249 13.93 6.84 6.02
N GLN A 250 15.02 6.29 5.46
CA GLN A 250 15.82 5.25 6.12
C GLN A 250 16.41 5.74 7.44
N ASP A 251 17.08 6.89 7.45
CA ASP A 251 17.69 7.46 8.65
C ASP A 251 16.65 7.69 9.74
N PHE A 252 15.48 8.18 9.37
CA PHE A 252 14.37 8.38 10.29
C PHE A 252 13.85 7.05 10.85
N ALA A 253 13.66 6.02 10.01
CA ALA A 253 13.25 4.69 10.46
C ALA A 253 14.27 4.08 11.42
N ILE A 254 15.57 4.20 11.14
CA ILE A 254 16.63 3.73 12.04
C ILE A 254 16.55 4.46 13.39
N LYS A 255 16.49 5.80 13.35
CA LYS A 255 16.49 6.63 14.56
C LYS A 255 15.25 6.42 15.42
N VAL A 256 14.06 6.44 14.83
CA VAL A 256 12.79 6.42 15.57
C VAL A 256 12.30 5.00 15.84
N LEU A 257 12.40 4.10 14.86
CA LEU A 257 11.88 2.73 15.00
C LEU A 257 12.92 1.76 15.56
N GLY A 258 14.21 2.11 15.52
CA GLY A 258 15.29 1.18 15.82
C GLY A 258 15.50 0.16 14.70
N ALA A 259 15.04 0.46 13.49
CA ALA A 259 15.26 -0.38 12.33
C ALA A 259 16.75 -0.50 11.99
N VAL A 260 17.12 -1.53 11.23
CA VAL A 260 18.49 -1.71 10.74
C VAL A 260 18.51 -1.66 9.21
N PRO A 261 19.58 -1.15 8.58
CA PRO A 261 19.72 -1.25 7.13
C PRO A 261 19.59 -2.70 6.66
N ALA A 262 18.79 -2.92 5.61
CA ALA A 262 18.69 -4.21 4.95
C ALA A 262 19.61 -4.26 3.73
N GLY A 263 19.81 -5.45 3.15
CA GLY A 263 20.48 -5.60 1.86
C GLY A 263 19.81 -4.70 0.80
N GLN A 264 20.62 -3.87 0.13
CA GLN A 264 20.20 -2.90 -0.87
C GLN A 264 20.47 -3.48 -2.26
N PRO A 265 19.46 -4.10 -2.92
CA PRO A 265 19.68 -4.67 -4.23
C PRO A 265 19.69 -3.58 -5.33
N PHE A 266 19.19 -2.38 -5.04
CA PHE A 266 19.26 -1.26 -5.98
C PHE A 266 20.54 -0.44 -5.78
N PRO A 267 21.10 0.15 -6.84
CA PRO A 267 22.30 0.97 -6.74
C PRO A 267 22.05 2.19 -5.85
N TRP A 268 22.97 2.45 -4.92
CA TRP A 268 23.02 3.69 -4.16
C TRP A 268 24.43 4.31 -4.21
N PRO A 269 24.58 5.62 -4.48
CA PRO A 269 23.53 6.61 -4.79
C PRO A 269 22.72 6.31 -6.07
N PRO A 270 21.56 6.95 -6.28
CA PRO A 270 20.73 6.75 -7.47
C PRO A 270 21.55 6.90 -8.77
N ARG A 271 21.30 6.01 -9.73
CA ARG A 271 21.87 6.09 -11.09
C ARG A 271 20.80 6.54 -12.08
N PRO A 272 21.16 7.24 -13.18
CA PRO A 272 20.22 7.52 -14.26
C PRO A 272 19.54 6.24 -14.75
N ASP A 273 18.25 6.33 -15.08
CA ASP A 273 17.40 5.25 -15.58
C ASP A 273 17.18 4.06 -14.62
N CYS A 274 17.76 4.08 -13.43
CA CYS A 274 17.54 3.06 -12.40
C CYS A 274 16.50 3.50 -11.38
N LEU A 275 15.67 2.56 -10.93
CA LEU A 275 14.99 2.69 -9.64
C LEU A 275 16.04 2.78 -8.53
N ALA A 276 15.85 3.72 -7.60
CA ALA A 276 16.64 3.82 -6.40
C ALA A 276 15.76 3.51 -5.19
N ALA A 277 16.28 2.72 -4.26
CA ALA A 277 15.52 2.38 -3.06
C ALA A 277 16.44 2.17 -1.86
N GLN A 278 15.98 2.66 -0.70
CA GLN A 278 16.60 2.39 0.60
C GLN A 278 15.72 1.45 1.41
N TRP A 279 16.34 0.42 1.98
CA TRP A 279 15.62 -0.66 2.66
C TRP A 279 16.02 -0.71 4.11
N VAL A 280 15.06 -0.96 4.98
CA VAL A 280 15.31 -1.24 6.40
C VAL A 280 14.50 -2.45 6.85
N THR A 281 15.05 -3.19 7.80
CA THR A 281 14.36 -4.28 8.50
C THR A 281 13.92 -3.77 9.87
N LEU A 282 12.62 -3.90 10.18
CA LEU A 282 12.09 -3.54 11.51
C LEU A 282 12.63 -4.50 12.58
N PRO A 283 12.78 -4.04 13.84
CA PRO A 283 13.15 -4.91 14.95
C PRO A 283 12.23 -6.12 15.07
N TYR A 284 12.83 -7.32 15.06
CA TYR A 284 12.12 -8.58 15.13
C TYR A 284 12.82 -9.54 16.09
N ASP A 285 12.04 -10.34 16.81
CA ASP A 285 12.53 -11.41 17.69
C ASP A 285 12.18 -12.74 17.02
N GLY A 286 13.05 -13.24 16.13
CA GLY A 286 12.76 -14.46 15.37
C GLY A 286 13.78 -14.76 14.27
N GLU A 287 13.31 -15.35 13.17
CA GLU A 287 14.10 -15.60 11.97
C GLU A 287 14.05 -14.38 11.03
N GLU A 288 15.19 -13.94 10.50
CA GLU A 288 15.31 -12.70 9.70
C GLU A 288 14.35 -12.62 8.51
N TRP A 289 14.07 -13.77 7.91
CA TRP A 289 13.22 -13.84 6.75
C TRP A 289 11.73 -13.54 7.05
N LYS A 290 11.34 -13.59 8.33
CA LYS A 290 10.01 -13.19 8.85
C LYS A 290 9.93 -11.71 9.24
N ALA A 291 11.06 -11.00 9.25
CA ALA A 291 11.10 -9.60 9.63
C ALA A 291 10.44 -8.74 8.55
N LEU A 292 9.53 -7.84 8.96
CA LEU A 292 8.94 -6.88 8.03
C LEU A 292 10.00 -5.87 7.59
N GLN A 293 10.13 -5.70 6.28
CA GLN A 293 10.99 -4.70 5.68
C GLN A 293 10.18 -3.47 5.25
N MET A 294 10.75 -2.28 5.42
CA MET A 294 10.22 -1.05 4.81
C MET A 294 11.11 -0.66 3.65
N HIS A 295 10.50 -0.44 2.48
CA HIS A 295 11.19 -0.10 1.24
C HIS A 295 10.82 1.33 0.86
N PHE A 296 11.80 2.21 0.83
CA PHE A 296 11.64 3.61 0.48
C PHE A 296 12.16 3.82 -0.93
N VAL A 297 11.26 3.97 -1.89
CA VAL A 297 11.60 4.06 -3.31
C VAL A 297 11.61 5.52 -3.75
N GLU A 298 12.70 5.91 -4.39
CA GLU A 298 12.90 7.20 -5.04
C GLU A 298 13.09 6.93 -6.54
N ASN A 299 12.17 7.44 -7.35
CA ASN A 299 12.26 7.28 -8.80
C ASN A 299 12.19 8.64 -9.50
N PRO A 300 13.25 9.05 -10.23
CA PRO A 300 13.27 10.33 -10.92
C PRO A 300 12.25 10.43 -12.06
N VAL A 301 11.67 9.30 -12.50
CA VAL A 301 10.66 9.20 -13.57
C VAL A 301 9.23 9.47 -13.05
N TYR A 302 9.05 10.02 -11.84
CA TYR A 302 7.75 10.50 -11.30
C TYR A 302 7.11 11.68 -12.10
N SER A 303 7.34 11.73 -13.41
CA SER A 303 6.77 12.74 -14.30
C SER A 303 5.26 12.56 -14.52
N CYS A 304 4.53 13.63 -14.18
CA CYS A 304 3.16 13.97 -14.57
C CYS A 304 2.09 12.88 -14.35
N THR A 305 1.88 12.47 -13.10
CA THR A 305 0.58 11.89 -12.69
C THR A 305 -0.36 13.00 -12.23
N LEU A 306 -1.67 12.83 -12.39
CA LEU A 306 -2.66 13.66 -11.71
C LEU A 306 -2.39 13.57 -10.20
N HIS A 307 -2.17 14.69 -9.53
CA HIS A 307 -1.63 14.79 -8.16
C HIS A 307 -0.28 14.07 -7.98
N ASP A 308 0.80 14.81 -8.21
CA ASP A 308 2.15 14.26 -8.07
C ASP A 308 2.52 14.01 -6.60
N LEU A 309 3.50 13.13 -6.38
CA LEU A 309 4.00 12.79 -5.05
C LEU A 309 4.42 14.06 -4.27
N PRO A 310 5.13 15.04 -4.86
CA PRO A 310 5.44 16.31 -4.20
C PRO A 310 4.22 17.11 -3.70
N GLU A 311 3.14 17.20 -4.47
CA GLU A 311 1.92 17.93 -4.08
C GLU A 311 1.29 17.32 -2.84
N LEU A 312 1.14 16.00 -2.80
CA LEU A 312 0.61 15.30 -1.63
C LEU A 312 1.55 15.42 -0.42
N LEU A 313 2.85 15.25 -0.61
CA LEU A 313 3.83 15.44 0.47
C LEU A 313 3.76 16.85 1.07
N ARG A 314 3.61 17.87 0.22
CA ARG A 314 3.44 19.26 0.67
C ARG A 314 2.14 19.43 1.45
N HIS A 315 1.02 18.94 0.94
CA HIS A 315 -0.28 19.04 1.61
C HIS A 315 -0.26 18.35 2.98
N GLN A 316 0.30 17.15 3.05
CA GLN A 316 0.41 16.39 4.29
C GLN A 316 1.35 17.07 5.29
N ARG A 317 2.46 17.65 4.83
CA ARG A 317 3.38 18.44 5.68
C ARG A 317 2.69 19.65 6.29
N GLU A 318 2.01 20.44 5.46
CA GLU A 318 1.27 21.62 5.90
C GLU A 318 0.21 21.25 6.93
N PHE A 319 -0.53 20.16 6.69
CA PHE A 319 -1.51 19.64 7.65
C PHE A 319 -0.85 19.26 8.98
N VAL A 320 0.14 18.37 8.98
CA VAL A 320 0.79 17.87 10.19
C VAL A 320 1.41 19.01 11.04
N GLN A 321 1.87 20.09 10.40
CA GLN A 321 2.41 21.26 11.08
C GLN A 321 1.34 22.20 11.65
N SER A 322 0.26 22.43 10.89
CA SER A 322 -0.81 23.36 11.28
C SER A 322 -1.83 22.75 12.25
N HIS A 323 -1.91 21.41 12.28
CA HIS A 323 -2.92 20.65 13.02
C HIS A 323 -2.29 19.58 13.93
N PRO A 324 -1.39 19.94 14.86
CA PRO A 324 -0.64 18.98 15.69
C PRO A 324 -1.53 18.15 16.64
N ASP A 325 -2.80 18.53 16.80
CA ASP A 325 -3.76 17.93 17.73
C ASP A 325 -4.90 17.17 17.04
N CYS A 326 -4.83 16.94 15.72
CA CYS A 326 -5.81 16.14 15.01
C CYS A 326 -5.20 15.31 13.89
N ILE A 327 -6.03 14.41 13.36
CA ILE A 327 -5.72 13.55 12.22
C ILE A 327 -6.62 13.93 11.04
N ASN A 328 -6.13 13.78 9.82
CA ASN A 328 -6.94 13.90 8.61
C ASN A 328 -7.15 12.54 7.96
N SER A 329 -7.93 12.53 6.87
CA SER A 329 -8.15 11.36 6.03
C SER A 329 -6.83 10.73 5.57
N PHE A 330 -5.86 11.54 5.17
CA PHE A 330 -4.64 11.02 4.53
C PHE A 330 -3.70 10.27 5.49
N MET A 331 -3.69 10.63 6.77
CA MET A 331 -2.94 9.89 7.77
C MET A 331 -3.44 8.45 7.95
N LEU A 332 -4.61 8.10 7.42
CA LEU A 332 -5.12 6.73 7.48
C LEU A 332 -4.43 5.78 6.50
N ASN A 333 -3.76 6.26 5.45
CA ASN A 333 -2.89 5.41 4.63
C ASN A 333 -1.60 5.16 5.42
N SER A 334 -1.63 4.13 6.26
CA SER A 334 -0.62 3.93 7.30
C SER A 334 -0.30 2.46 7.53
N LEU A 335 0.98 2.22 7.83
CA LEU A 335 1.43 0.93 8.35
C LEU A 335 1.21 0.88 9.86
N VAL A 336 0.42 -0.10 10.29
CA VAL A 336 -0.01 -0.32 11.67
C VAL A 336 0.87 -1.39 12.32
N LEU A 337 1.48 -1.02 13.44
CA LEU A 337 2.38 -1.84 14.23
C LEU A 337 1.88 -1.95 15.68
N GLU A 338 2.31 -3.00 16.38
CA GLU A 338 2.07 -3.24 17.79
C GLU A 338 3.39 -3.32 18.56
N THR A 339 3.39 -2.81 19.78
CA THR A 339 4.54 -2.85 20.69
C THR A 339 4.09 -2.96 22.15
N ARG A 340 5.04 -3.31 23.03
CA ARG A 340 4.81 -3.40 24.48
C ARG A 340 4.66 -2.04 25.17
N SER A 341 5.25 -0.97 24.61
CA SER A 341 5.17 0.38 25.15
C SER A 341 5.36 1.43 24.05
N LEU A 342 4.54 2.48 24.04
CA LEU A 342 4.71 3.63 23.14
C LEU A 342 5.84 4.57 23.58
N ASP A 343 6.24 4.53 24.86
CA ASP A 343 7.17 5.52 25.45
C ASP A 343 8.51 5.66 24.71
N PRO A 344 9.20 4.57 24.30
CA PRO A 344 10.47 4.70 23.60
C PRO A 344 10.36 5.43 22.26
N PHE A 345 9.22 5.30 21.58
CA PHE A 345 8.97 5.94 20.29
C PHE A 345 8.62 7.41 20.49
N ILE A 346 7.77 7.72 21.47
CA ILE A 346 7.41 9.11 21.81
C ILE A 346 8.65 9.92 22.21
N ARG A 347 9.56 9.35 23.01
CA ARG A 347 10.83 10.03 23.36
C ARG A 347 11.70 10.32 22.13
N ARG A 348 11.87 9.33 21.24
CA ARG A 348 12.64 9.50 20.00
C ARG A 348 11.99 10.49 19.02
N LEU A 349 10.67 10.55 18.98
CA LEU A 349 9.92 11.57 18.21
C LEU A 349 10.11 12.97 18.81
N ALA A 350 10.10 13.10 20.14
CA ALA A 350 10.42 14.37 20.80
C ALA A 350 11.86 14.82 20.53
N GLU A 351 12.83 13.91 20.57
CA GLU A 351 14.24 14.19 20.25
C GLU A 351 14.46 14.64 18.79
N THR A 352 13.56 14.26 17.88
CA THR A 352 13.58 14.68 16.47
C THR A 352 12.68 15.88 16.20
N SER A 353 11.97 16.40 17.20
CA SER A 353 10.92 17.41 17.04
C SER A 353 9.87 17.00 15.99
N THR A 354 9.58 15.71 15.89
CA THR A 354 8.62 15.19 14.91
C THR A 354 7.21 15.33 15.47
N PRO A 355 6.29 16.02 14.76
CA PRO A 355 4.90 16.10 15.16
C PRO A 355 4.28 14.69 15.22
N HIS A 356 3.54 14.42 16.28
CA HIS A 356 2.91 13.14 16.50
C HIS A 356 1.67 13.30 17.38
N PHE A 357 0.74 12.37 17.24
CA PHE A 357 -0.51 12.39 17.97
C PHE A 357 -0.72 11.07 18.72
N VAL A 358 -1.02 11.17 20.02
CA VAL A 358 -1.28 10.00 20.88
C VAL A 358 -2.73 10.05 21.33
N PHE A 359 -3.45 8.95 21.12
CA PHE A 359 -4.88 8.85 21.40
C PHE A 359 -5.24 7.45 21.92
N LYS A 360 -6.45 7.33 22.45
CA LYS A 360 -7.00 6.06 22.94
C LYS A 360 -7.98 5.49 21.92
N VAL A 361 -7.87 4.20 21.66
CA VAL A 361 -8.74 3.41 20.79
C VAL A 361 -9.24 2.23 21.60
N SER A 362 -10.51 2.26 22.01
CA SER A 362 -11.06 1.25 22.92
C SER A 362 -10.16 1.11 24.16
N ASP A 363 -9.54 -0.06 24.39
CA ASP A 363 -8.67 -0.31 25.55
C ASP A 363 -7.16 -0.17 25.26
N VAL A 364 -6.78 0.26 24.05
CA VAL A 364 -5.38 0.44 23.66
C VAL A 364 -5.06 1.90 23.36
N PHE A 365 -3.79 2.26 23.45
CA PHE A 365 -3.26 3.53 23.01
C PHE A 365 -2.68 3.39 21.60
N ALA A 366 -2.80 4.45 20.81
CA ALA A 366 -2.22 4.57 19.48
C ALA A 366 -1.38 5.85 19.40
N LEU A 367 -0.20 5.72 18.81
CA LEU A 367 0.69 6.79 18.39
C LEU A 367 0.66 6.84 16.87
N ILE A 368 0.34 7.98 16.28
CA ILE A 368 0.40 8.20 14.82
C ILE A 368 1.34 9.35 14.48
N PHE A 369 2.15 9.16 13.44
CA PHE A 369 3.09 10.16 12.93
C PHE A 369 3.46 9.86 11.48
N SER A 370 3.90 10.89 10.78
CA SER A 370 4.41 10.81 9.41
C SER A 370 5.92 11.08 9.38
N PHE A 371 6.63 10.51 8.41
CA PHE A 371 8.07 10.72 8.29
C PHE A 371 8.35 12.15 7.80
N PRO A 372 9.15 12.95 8.53
CA PRO A 372 9.48 14.31 8.10
C PRO A 372 10.16 14.32 6.72
N GLY A 373 9.67 15.14 5.79
CA GLY A 373 10.17 15.17 4.41
C GLY A 373 9.58 14.10 3.49
N ASN A 374 8.89 13.10 4.06
CA ASN A 374 8.29 11.96 3.37
C ASN A 374 6.91 11.65 3.98
N GLU A 375 6.07 12.67 4.13
CA GLU A 375 4.88 12.63 4.97
C GLU A 375 3.82 11.59 4.55
N MET A 376 3.93 11.02 3.34
CA MET A 376 3.13 9.87 2.90
C MET A 376 3.51 8.55 3.59
N VAL A 377 4.69 8.46 4.19
CA VAL A 377 5.05 7.35 5.08
C VAL A 377 4.45 7.65 6.45
N THR A 378 3.21 7.23 6.65
CA THR A 378 2.52 7.36 7.95
C THR A 378 2.54 6.03 8.69
N LEU A 379 2.90 6.07 9.98
CA LEU A 379 2.88 4.91 10.86
C LEU A 379 1.91 5.10 12.00
N GLN A 380 1.25 4.01 12.38
CA GLN A 380 0.48 3.91 13.62
C GLN A 380 1.08 2.81 14.49
N ILE A 381 1.59 3.16 15.67
CA ILE A 381 2.12 2.20 16.65
C ILE A 381 1.12 2.07 17.80
N ARG A 382 0.81 0.84 18.20
CA ARG A 382 -0.18 0.54 19.24
C ARG A 382 0.41 -0.13 20.44
N SER A 383 -0.13 0.17 21.60
CA SER A 383 0.24 -0.50 22.84
C SER A 383 -0.84 -0.40 23.90
N GLN A 384 -0.81 -1.32 24.86
CA GLN A 384 -1.56 -1.18 26.11
C GLN A 384 -0.89 -0.20 27.10
N HIS A 385 0.31 0.31 26.78
CA HIS A 385 1.08 1.14 27.69
C HIS A 385 1.60 2.43 27.05
N VAL A 386 1.29 3.54 27.71
CA VAL A 386 1.90 4.85 27.53
C VAL A 386 1.95 5.56 28.89
N SER A 387 3.09 6.15 29.23
CA SER A 387 3.29 6.88 30.49
C SER A 387 3.91 8.26 30.31
N VAL A 388 4.57 8.52 29.17
CA VAL A 388 5.30 9.78 28.95
C VAL A 388 4.44 10.92 28.43
N VAL A 389 3.23 10.63 27.97
CA VAL A 389 2.27 11.63 27.48
C VAL A 389 0.85 11.16 27.75
N SER A 390 -0.05 12.10 28.08
CA SER A 390 -1.47 11.79 28.19
C SER A 390 -2.09 11.67 26.80
N PRO A 391 -2.90 10.62 26.54
CA PRO A 391 -3.63 10.51 25.28
C PRO A 391 -4.65 11.63 25.15
N LYS A 392 -4.82 12.14 23.93
CA LYS A 392 -5.81 13.17 23.59
C LYS A 392 -7.07 12.52 22.99
N PRO A 393 -8.25 13.16 23.09
CA PRO A 393 -9.43 12.74 22.34
C PRO A 393 -9.14 12.77 20.84
N VAL A 394 -9.59 11.76 20.11
CA VAL A 394 -9.47 11.77 18.64
C VAL A 394 -10.27 12.96 18.10
N ARG A 395 -9.56 13.87 17.42
CA ARG A 395 -10.17 14.94 16.64
C ARG A 395 -9.82 14.68 15.18
N PHE A 396 -10.84 14.68 14.35
CA PHE A 396 -10.68 14.55 12.91
C PHE A 396 -10.79 15.96 12.28
N CYS A 397 -9.82 16.32 11.44
CA CYS A 397 -9.75 17.62 10.77
C CYS A 397 -9.79 17.44 9.25
N THR A 398 -10.53 18.33 8.60
CA THR A 398 -10.63 18.46 7.13
C THR A 398 -9.73 19.55 6.62
#